data_AF-A0A956DBC7-F1
#
_entry.id   AF-A0A956DBC7-F1
#
_cell.length_a   1.000
_cell.length_b   1.000
_cell.length_c   1.000
_cell.angle_alpha   90.00
_cell.angle_beta   90.00
_cell.angle_gamma   90.00
#
_symmetry.space_group_name_H-M   'P 1'
#
loop_
_entity.id
_entity.type
_entity.pdbx_description
1 polymer ?
#
loop_
_entity_poly.entity_id
_entity_poly.type
_entity_poly.pdbx_seq_one_letter_code
_entity_poly.pdbx_strand_id
1 'polypeptide(L)'
;PSELATTAVLAGALDRVAFETRLGRDTLHACTEGADARWMAAELALMRTRIDTWLGGLDAEPFHVLAHDAESLSVARSGAGLVVELERAWNAEARLASAHVLARRWIGGLLRFEGDDRWATLGLARWVALTRLSEMGLLSPEELATDLTRHEAALVLYDATEDEELVLLARSTLFAFDLAARRGNGDGSLRALLLAWLAAAEDLRGRVPRERLLADLADDAPRFAAWIESRESTHALAAGPCVRHETGVHRRFTWGFDVPRPRDALGAVVVRGLVETSPAARAGVNEGDVLHDLRGDSNHPERPITARRGERTLRWPAFDRQARGGRWRVVAGADPSRCAEPR
;
A
#
# COMPACT_ATOMS: atom_id res chain seq x y z
N PRO A 1 -20.92 -10.89 -3.23
CA PRO A 1 -21.34 -11.82 -2.15
C PRO A 1 -21.45 -13.31 -2.56
N SER A 2 -21.68 -13.66 -3.84
CA SER A 2 -21.93 -15.06 -4.27
C SER A 2 -20.69 -15.90 -4.61
N GLU A 3 -19.48 -15.33 -4.67
CA GLU A 3 -18.26 -16.08 -5.06
C GLU A 3 -17.47 -16.70 -3.91
N LEU A 4 -17.70 -16.25 -2.67
CA LEU A 4 -17.16 -16.94 -1.47
C LEU A 4 -17.70 -18.38 -1.35
N ALA A 5 -18.82 -18.68 -2.04
CA ALA A 5 -19.47 -19.99 -2.02
C ALA A 5 -18.71 -21.09 -2.79
N THR A 6 -17.73 -20.74 -3.63
CA THR A 6 -16.91 -21.73 -4.37
C THR A 6 -15.63 -22.15 -3.63
N THR A 7 -15.35 -21.55 -2.49
CA THR A 7 -14.16 -21.86 -1.69
C THR A 7 -14.53 -22.90 -0.64
N ALA A 8 -14.24 -24.18 -0.91
CA ALA A 8 -14.38 -25.23 0.09
C ALA A 8 -13.23 -25.09 1.11
N VAL A 9 -13.56 -24.65 2.32
CA VAL A 9 -12.62 -24.59 3.44
C VAL A 9 -12.54 -25.97 4.09
N LEU A 10 -11.48 -26.71 3.82
CA LEU A 10 -11.14 -27.92 4.57
C LEU A 10 -10.32 -27.48 5.79
N ALA A 11 -11.00 -27.23 6.90
CA ALA A 11 -10.36 -26.88 8.16
C ALA A 11 -9.56 -28.09 8.69
N GLY A 12 -8.23 -27.94 8.75
CA GLY A 12 -7.37 -28.80 9.56
C GLY A 12 -7.30 -28.30 11.00
N ALA A 13 -6.34 -28.80 11.79
CA ALA A 13 -6.02 -28.21 13.10
C ALA A 13 -5.84 -26.68 12.99
N LEU A 14 -6.15 -25.94 14.07
CA LEU A 14 -6.41 -24.48 14.15
C LEU A 14 -5.50 -23.56 13.31
N ASP A 15 -4.28 -24.00 12.98
CA ASP A 15 -3.24 -23.21 12.31
C ASP A 15 -3.08 -23.53 10.81
N ARG A 16 -3.88 -24.46 10.25
CA ARG A 16 -3.80 -24.85 8.83
C ARG A 16 -5.16 -24.88 8.16
N VAL A 17 -5.32 -24.03 7.14
CA VAL A 17 -6.52 -23.95 6.32
C VAL A 17 -6.16 -24.32 4.89
N ALA A 18 -6.77 -25.38 4.36
CA ALA A 18 -6.73 -25.65 2.92
C ALA A 18 -7.99 -25.10 2.27
N PHE A 19 -7.83 -24.45 1.12
CA PHE A 19 -8.95 -23.95 0.35
C PHE A 19 -8.76 -24.24 -1.14
N GLU A 20 -9.85 -24.58 -1.81
CA GLU A 20 -9.86 -24.77 -3.26
C GLU A 20 -10.32 -23.48 -3.94
N THR A 21 -9.55 -23.02 -4.91
CA THR A 21 -9.94 -21.95 -5.82
C THR A 21 -10.10 -22.52 -7.24
N ARG A 22 -10.57 -21.70 -8.18
CA ARG A 22 -10.54 -22.08 -9.61
C ARG A 22 -9.11 -22.34 -10.13
N LEU A 23 -8.09 -21.89 -9.39
CA LEU A 23 -6.67 -22.03 -9.71
C LEU A 23 -6.01 -23.20 -8.96
N GLY A 24 -6.79 -24.09 -8.34
CA GLY A 24 -6.25 -25.24 -7.62
C GLY A 24 -6.28 -25.08 -6.11
N ARG A 25 -5.55 -25.98 -5.43
CA ARG A 25 -5.56 -26.11 -3.98
C ARG A 25 -4.49 -25.24 -3.35
N ASP A 26 -4.93 -24.35 -2.50
CA ASP A 26 -4.09 -23.44 -1.74
C ASP A 26 -4.09 -23.82 -0.27
N THR A 27 -3.03 -23.43 0.42
CA THR A 27 -2.90 -23.68 1.86
C THR A 27 -2.40 -22.45 2.58
N LEU A 28 -3.11 -22.06 3.63
CA LEU A 28 -2.68 -21.08 4.61
C LEU A 28 -2.20 -21.82 5.86
N HIS A 29 -1.01 -21.45 6.33
CA HIS A 29 -0.49 -21.75 7.65
C HIS A 29 -0.50 -20.45 8.45
N ALA A 30 -1.36 -20.34 9.47
CA ALA A 30 -1.53 -19.12 10.23
C ALA A 30 -1.26 -19.38 11.72
N CYS A 31 -0.16 -18.82 12.21
CA CYS A 31 0.22 -18.81 13.63
C CYS A 31 0.01 -17.40 14.18
N THR A 32 -1.25 -16.96 14.22
CA THR A 32 -1.63 -15.58 14.56
C THR A 32 -2.67 -15.57 15.67
N GLU A 33 -2.45 -14.79 16.73
CA GLU A 33 -3.39 -14.65 17.85
C GLU A 33 -4.53 -13.67 17.53
N GLY A 34 -4.30 -12.73 16.60
CA GLY A 34 -5.20 -11.61 16.29
C GLY A 34 -6.06 -11.73 15.02
N ALA A 35 -5.99 -12.84 14.28
CA ALA A 35 -6.71 -13.02 13.02
C ALA A 35 -7.36 -14.41 12.90
N ASP A 36 -8.60 -14.47 12.41
CA ASP A 36 -9.23 -15.74 12.05
C ASP A 36 -8.61 -16.25 10.74
N ALA A 37 -7.84 -17.34 10.85
CA ALA A 37 -7.16 -17.99 9.73
C ALA A 37 -8.12 -18.34 8.57
N ARG A 38 -9.38 -18.69 8.86
CA ARG A 38 -10.35 -19.04 7.80
C ARG A 38 -10.78 -17.80 7.02
N TRP A 39 -10.97 -16.69 7.71
CA TRP A 39 -11.34 -15.42 7.08
C TRP A 39 -10.20 -14.87 6.24
N MET A 40 -8.98 -14.87 6.79
CA MET A 40 -7.77 -14.49 6.07
C MET A 40 -7.55 -15.36 4.82
N ALA A 41 -7.69 -16.69 4.96
CA ALA A 41 -7.61 -17.61 3.82
C ALA A 41 -8.63 -17.28 2.73
N ALA A 42 -9.90 -17.05 3.10
CA ALA A 42 -10.97 -16.77 2.15
C ALA A 42 -10.73 -15.46 1.38
N GLU A 43 -10.30 -14.40 2.07
CA GLU A 43 -9.97 -13.13 1.41
C GLU A 43 -8.72 -13.25 0.52
N LEU A 44 -7.66 -13.95 0.97
CA LEU A 44 -6.47 -14.21 0.15
C LEU A 44 -6.79 -15.01 -1.11
N ALA A 45 -7.63 -16.03 -0.99
CA ALA A 45 -8.14 -16.84 -2.09
C ALA A 45 -8.84 -15.96 -3.14
N LEU A 46 -9.74 -15.10 -2.67
CA LEU A 46 -10.50 -14.19 -3.51
C LEU A 46 -9.58 -13.16 -4.18
N MET A 47 -8.68 -12.53 -3.42
CA MET A 47 -7.70 -11.57 -3.93
C MET A 47 -6.84 -12.18 -5.03
N ARG A 48 -6.23 -13.35 -4.78
CA ARG A 48 -5.41 -14.05 -5.76
C ARG A 48 -6.22 -14.36 -7.02
N THR A 49 -7.36 -15.02 -6.86
CA THR A 49 -8.20 -15.42 -8.00
C THR A 49 -8.58 -14.23 -8.86
N ARG A 50 -9.00 -13.12 -8.23
CA ARG A 50 -9.42 -11.91 -8.94
C ARG A 50 -8.27 -11.17 -9.59
N ILE A 51 -7.10 -11.07 -8.95
CA ILE A 51 -5.91 -10.45 -9.53
C ILE A 51 -5.40 -11.28 -10.71
N ASP A 52 -5.23 -12.59 -10.53
CA ASP A 52 -4.70 -13.49 -11.57
C ASP A 52 -5.61 -13.52 -12.79
N THR A 53 -6.91 -13.72 -12.59
CA THR A 53 -7.90 -13.72 -13.69
C THR A 53 -7.93 -12.37 -14.40
N TRP A 54 -7.77 -11.27 -13.66
CA TRP A 54 -7.80 -9.93 -14.24
C TRP A 54 -6.56 -9.61 -15.08
N LEU A 55 -5.40 -10.18 -14.73
CA LEU A 55 -4.13 -10.07 -15.45
C LEU A 55 -3.93 -11.13 -16.53
N GLY A 56 -4.94 -11.96 -16.81
CA GLY A 56 -4.93 -12.92 -17.91
C GLY A 56 -4.37 -14.31 -17.57
N GLY A 57 -3.99 -14.54 -16.30
CA GLY A 57 -3.44 -15.80 -15.84
C GLY A 57 -4.44 -16.76 -15.24
N LEU A 58 -4.31 -18.04 -15.58
CA LEU A 58 -5.01 -19.14 -14.88
C LEU A 58 -4.06 -20.30 -14.50
N ASP A 59 -2.74 -20.11 -14.53
CA ASP A 59 -1.84 -21.19 -14.18
C ASP A 59 -2.04 -21.61 -12.72
N ALA A 60 -2.57 -22.82 -12.59
CA ALA A 60 -3.09 -23.40 -11.38
C ALA A 60 -1.97 -23.97 -10.49
N GLU A 61 -0.98 -23.13 -10.17
CA GLU A 61 0.07 -23.53 -9.24
C GLU A 61 -0.45 -23.51 -7.80
N PRO A 62 -0.11 -24.51 -6.98
CA PRO A 62 -0.40 -24.49 -5.56
C PRO A 62 0.19 -23.23 -4.92
N PHE A 63 -0.62 -22.51 -4.15
CA PHE A 63 -0.18 -21.30 -3.48
C PHE A 63 -0.18 -21.51 -1.97
N HIS A 64 0.98 -21.23 -1.36
CA HIS A 64 1.21 -21.41 0.06
C HIS A 64 1.32 -20.06 0.74
N VAL A 65 0.61 -19.85 1.84
CA VAL A 65 0.73 -18.64 2.65
C VAL A 65 1.16 -19.03 4.05
N LEU A 66 2.24 -18.41 4.53
CA LEU A 66 2.63 -18.45 5.93
C LEU A 66 2.28 -17.10 6.55
N ALA A 67 1.41 -17.09 7.55
CA ALA A 67 1.07 -15.90 8.31
C ALA A 67 1.47 -16.10 9.77
N HIS A 68 2.11 -15.10 10.37
CA HIS A 68 2.46 -15.11 11.79
C HIS A 68 2.45 -13.70 12.36
N ASP A 69 2.34 -13.60 13.68
CA ASP A 69 2.45 -12.32 14.36
C ASP A 69 3.90 -11.80 14.33
N ALA A 70 4.05 -10.48 14.22
CA ALA A 70 5.32 -9.77 14.15
C ALA A 70 5.18 -8.36 14.73
N GLU A 71 6.29 -7.62 14.81
CA GLU A 71 6.30 -6.26 15.35
C GLU A 71 5.88 -5.19 14.33
N SER A 72 5.83 -5.55 13.05
CA SER A 72 5.41 -4.67 11.97
C SER A 72 4.78 -5.48 10.86
N LEU A 73 3.83 -4.88 10.15
CA LEU A 73 3.30 -5.47 8.94
C LEU A 73 4.41 -5.59 7.89
N SER A 74 4.65 -6.81 7.42
CA SER A 74 5.46 -7.07 6.24
C SER A 74 4.80 -8.16 5.42
N VAL A 75 4.85 -8.03 4.08
CA VAL A 75 4.36 -9.07 3.18
C VAL A 75 5.39 -9.27 2.10
N ALA A 76 5.85 -10.50 1.94
CA ALA A 76 6.89 -10.86 0.99
C ALA A 76 6.48 -12.11 0.20
N ARG A 77 6.98 -12.19 -1.03
CA ARG A 77 6.88 -13.42 -1.81
C ARG A 77 7.90 -14.43 -1.30
N SER A 78 7.49 -15.68 -1.14
CA SER A 78 8.37 -16.80 -0.83
C SER A 78 8.09 -17.95 -1.80
N GLY A 79 8.95 -18.14 -2.80
CA GLY A 79 8.75 -19.12 -3.87
C GLY A 79 7.44 -18.90 -4.63
N ALA A 80 6.57 -19.91 -4.63
CA ALA A 80 5.21 -19.87 -5.20
C ALA A 80 4.15 -19.30 -4.24
N GLY A 81 4.56 -18.77 -3.09
CA GLY A 81 3.67 -18.37 -2.00
C GLY A 81 3.94 -16.97 -1.42
N LEU A 82 3.33 -16.70 -0.26
CA LEU A 82 3.50 -15.48 0.52
C LEU A 82 3.92 -15.78 1.95
N VAL A 83 4.71 -14.87 2.51
CA VAL A 83 4.89 -14.72 3.96
C VAL A 83 4.22 -13.41 4.35
N VAL A 84 3.35 -13.47 5.35
CA VAL A 84 2.57 -12.34 5.88
C VAL A 84 2.90 -12.21 7.36
N GLU A 85 3.68 -11.20 7.70
CA GLU A 85 3.99 -10.83 9.07
C GLU A 85 2.95 -9.81 9.53
N LEU A 86 2.11 -10.15 10.50
CA LEU A 86 1.02 -9.29 10.96
C LEU A 86 1.40 -8.59 12.26
N GLU A 87 1.21 -7.27 12.31
CA GLU A 87 1.46 -6.54 13.55
C GLU A 87 0.43 -6.93 14.64
N ARG A 88 -0.86 -7.02 14.29
CA ARG A 88 -1.95 -7.29 15.25
C ARG A 88 -3.22 -7.90 14.68
N ALA A 89 -3.57 -7.60 13.43
CA ALA A 89 -4.84 -8.00 12.86
C ALA A 89 -4.80 -8.07 11.34
N TRP A 90 -5.68 -8.88 10.78
CA TRP A 90 -5.98 -8.89 9.36
C TRP A 90 -6.85 -7.68 8.98
N ASN A 91 -6.20 -6.55 8.73
CA ASN A 91 -6.82 -5.26 8.44
C ASN A 91 -6.63 -4.83 6.97
N ALA A 92 -7.13 -3.65 6.59
CA ALA A 92 -7.01 -3.15 5.22
C ALA A 92 -5.56 -2.95 4.76
N GLU A 93 -4.65 -2.59 5.66
CA GLU A 93 -3.23 -2.45 5.33
C GLU A 93 -2.61 -3.80 4.97
N ALA A 94 -2.92 -4.85 5.74
CA ALA A 94 -2.49 -6.22 5.48
C ALA A 94 -3.08 -6.77 4.16
N ARG A 95 -4.38 -6.53 3.90
CA ARG A 95 -5.04 -6.86 2.62
C ARG A 95 -4.35 -6.17 1.45
N LEU A 96 -4.10 -4.87 1.58
CA LEU A 96 -3.49 -4.05 0.53
C LEU A 96 -2.04 -4.43 0.26
N ALA A 97 -1.25 -4.70 1.30
CA ALA A 97 0.10 -5.23 1.15
C ALA A 97 0.09 -6.60 0.45
N SER A 98 -0.82 -7.50 0.84
CA SER A 98 -0.97 -8.82 0.22
C SER A 98 -1.38 -8.74 -1.25
N ALA A 99 -2.41 -7.95 -1.56
CA ALA A 99 -2.86 -7.69 -2.93
C ALA A 99 -1.75 -7.05 -3.79
N HIS A 100 -0.96 -6.14 -3.20
CA HIS A 100 0.18 -5.52 -3.89
C HIS A 100 1.24 -6.56 -4.24
N VAL A 101 1.63 -7.44 -3.31
CA VAL A 101 2.61 -8.51 -3.61
C VAL A 101 2.07 -9.51 -4.63
N LEU A 102 0.78 -9.85 -4.57
CA LEU A 102 0.11 -10.68 -5.58
C LEU A 102 0.18 -10.05 -6.98
N ALA A 103 -0.11 -8.75 -7.10
CA ALA A 103 0.01 -8.02 -8.36
C ALA A 103 1.47 -7.93 -8.84
N ARG A 104 2.43 -7.74 -7.92
CA ARG A 104 3.88 -7.70 -8.22
C ARG A 104 4.43 -9.01 -8.78
N ARG A 105 3.77 -10.14 -8.52
CA ARG A 105 4.14 -11.42 -9.14
C ARG A 105 4.02 -11.35 -10.67
N TRP A 106 3.03 -10.61 -11.16
CA TRP A 106 2.84 -10.34 -12.57
C TRP A 106 3.67 -9.14 -13.01
N ILE A 107 3.58 -8.02 -12.29
CA ILE A 107 4.22 -6.75 -12.62
C ILE A 107 5.55 -6.64 -11.84
N GLY A 108 6.67 -6.84 -12.53
CA GLY A 108 8.01 -6.98 -11.95
C GLY A 108 8.47 -8.44 -11.86
N GLY A 109 7.54 -9.40 -11.92
CA GLY A 109 7.84 -10.81 -12.12
C GLY A 109 7.85 -11.19 -13.61
N LEU A 110 6.67 -11.29 -14.23
CA LEU A 110 6.50 -11.63 -15.64
C LEU A 110 6.71 -10.41 -16.56
N LEU A 111 5.98 -9.33 -16.30
CA LEU A 111 6.15 -8.06 -16.98
C LEU A 111 7.31 -7.30 -16.35
N ARG A 112 8.39 -7.11 -17.11
CA ARG A 112 9.43 -6.14 -16.79
C ARG A 112 9.63 -5.19 -17.95
N PHE A 113 10.12 -3.99 -17.67
CA PHE A 113 10.48 -3.02 -18.68
C PHE A 113 12.01 -2.90 -18.76
N GLU A 114 12.55 -2.54 -19.91
CA GLU A 114 13.96 -2.16 -20.00
C GLU A 114 14.21 -0.83 -19.28
N GLY A 115 15.33 -0.75 -18.55
CA GLY A 115 15.67 0.40 -17.70
C GLY A 115 15.24 0.21 -16.24
N ASP A 116 14.97 1.32 -15.54
CA ASP A 116 14.40 1.29 -14.18
C ASP A 116 12.89 1.00 -14.27
N ASP A 117 12.49 -0.22 -13.92
CA ASP A 117 11.09 -0.68 -13.93
C ASP A 117 10.44 -0.65 -12.54
N ARG A 118 11.12 -0.10 -11.53
CA ARG A 118 10.59 0.00 -10.16
C ARG A 118 9.29 0.81 -10.12
N TRP A 119 9.16 1.83 -10.96
CA TRP A 119 7.91 2.60 -11.06
C TRP A 119 6.72 1.72 -11.46
N ALA A 120 6.91 0.74 -12.35
CA ALA A 120 5.84 -0.14 -12.80
C ALA A 120 5.53 -1.15 -11.70
N THR A 121 6.57 -1.78 -11.16
CA THR A 121 6.49 -2.79 -10.10
C THR A 121 5.87 -2.23 -8.82
N LEU A 122 6.12 -0.97 -8.48
CA LEU A 122 5.53 -0.32 -7.30
C LEU A 122 4.16 0.29 -7.64
N GLY A 123 4.10 1.15 -8.64
CA GLY A 123 2.92 1.97 -8.91
C GLY A 123 1.79 1.25 -9.62
N LEU A 124 2.06 0.56 -10.73
CA LEU A 124 1.02 -0.17 -11.45
C LEU A 124 0.50 -1.32 -10.59
N ALA A 125 1.37 -2.05 -9.90
CA ALA A 125 0.94 -3.12 -9.00
C ALA A 125 0.11 -2.60 -7.82
N ARG A 126 0.47 -1.44 -7.23
CA ARG A 126 -0.32 -0.78 -6.19
C ARG A 126 -1.68 -0.33 -6.72
N TRP A 127 -1.74 0.26 -7.90
CA TRP A 127 -3.00 0.62 -8.56
C TRP A 127 -3.90 -0.60 -8.82
N VAL A 128 -3.35 -1.71 -9.33
CA VAL A 128 -4.08 -2.97 -9.49
C VAL A 128 -4.63 -3.43 -8.15
N ALA A 129 -3.80 -3.48 -7.11
CA ALA A 129 -4.21 -3.89 -5.78
C ALA A 129 -5.37 -3.05 -5.22
N LEU A 130 -5.24 -1.73 -5.24
CA LEU A 130 -6.27 -0.78 -4.77
C LEU A 130 -7.58 -0.95 -5.55
N THR A 131 -7.50 -1.04 -6.87
CA THR A 131 -8.68 -1.15 -7.74
C THR A 131 -9.38 -2.49 -7.51
N ARG A 132 -8.62 -3.60 -7.47
CA ARG A 132 -9.20 -4.94 -7.25
C ARG A 132 -9.83 -5.06 -5.87
N LEU A 133 -9.15 -4.58 -4.82
CA LEU A 133 -9.69 -4.63 -3.46
C LEU A 133 -10.98 -3.81 -3.32
N SER A 134 -11.03 -2.64 -3.96
CA SER A 134 -12.24 -1.80 -3.99
C SER A 134 -13.39 -2.52 -4.69
N GLU A 135 -13.14 -3.19 -5.82
CA GLU A 135 -14.17 -3.97 -6.54
C GLU A 135 -14.69 -5.16 -5.74
N MET A 136 -13.82 -5.82 -4.98
CA MET A 136 -14.20 -6.94 -4.13
C MET A 136 -14.93 -6.50 -2.85
N GLY A 137 -14.98 -5.20 -2.55
CA GLY A 137 -15.48 -4.66 -1.28
C GLY A 137 -14.57 -4.99 -0.08
N LEU A 138 -13.29 -5.28 -0.34
CA LEU A 138 -12.26 -5.56 0.68
C LEU A 138 -11.46 -4.32 1.08
N LEU A 139 -11.69 -3.21 0.38
CA LEU A 139 -11.17 -1.88 0.69
C LEU A 139 -12.32 -0.88 0.60
N SER A 140 -12.62 -0.22 1.71
CA SER A 140 -13.62 0.84 1.78
C SER A 140 -13.15 2.12 1.08
N PRO A 141 -14.08 3.00 0.67
CA PRO A 141 -13.72 4.31 0.12
C PRO A 141 -12.86 5.15 1.07
N GLU A 142 -13.09 5.05 2.38
CA GLU A 142 -12.32 5.73 3.42
C GLU A 142 -10.87 5.23 3.47
N GLU A 143 -10.66 3.92 3.34
CA GLU A 143 -9.34 3.30 3.32
C GLU A 143 -8.59 3.64 2.02
N LEU A 144 -9.29 3.64 0.87
CA LEU A 144 -8.73 4.10 -0.41
C LEU A 144 -8.32 5.59 -0.33
N ALA A 145 -9.20 6.46 0.17
CA ALA A 145 -8.89 7.87 0.34
C ALA A 145 -7.71 8.09 1.30
N THR A 146 -7.63 7.30 2.37
CA THR A 146 -6.52 7.31 3.31
C THR A 146 -5.20 6.93 2.61
N ASP A 147 -5.18 5.85 1.85
CA ASP A 147 -3.97 5.39 1.15
C ASP A 147 -3.48 6.39 0.10
N LEU A 148 -4.38 6.90 -0.75
CA LEU A 148 -4.02 7.92 -1.74
C LEU A 148 -3.57 9.23 -1.08
N THR A 149 -4.16 9.60 0.06
CA THR A 149 -3.71 10.75 0.87
C THR A 149 -2.31 10.51 1.44
N ARG A 150 -1.96 9.29 1.86
CA ARG A 150 -0.60 8.94 2.30
C ARG A 150 0.41 9.11 1.16
N HIS A 151 0.05 8.74 -0.06
CA HIS A 151 0.91 8.96 -1.24
C HIS A 151 1.11 10.46 -1.55
N GLU A 152 0.05 11.27 -1.54
CA GLU A 152 0.20 12.72 -1.69
C GLU A 152 1.05 13.34 -0.57
N ALA A 153 0.87 12.89 0.67
CA ALA A 153 1.67 13.31 1.81
C ALA A 153 3.15 12.96 1.62
N ALA A 154 3.44 11.75 1.13
CA ALA A 154 4.81 11.32 0.82
C ALA A 154 5.50 12.27 -0.15
N LEU A 155 4.81 12.73 -1.20
CA LEU A 155 5.37 13.62 -2.22
C LEU A 155 5.72 15.03 -1.72
N VAL A 156 5.05 15.53 -0.67
CA VAL A 156 5.25 16.90 -0.18
C VAL A 156 6.02 16.97 1.14
N LEU A 157 6.03 15.89 1.92
CA LEU A 157 6.67 15.84 3.23
C LEU A 157 8.03 15.12 3.24
N TYR A 158 8.31 14.27 2.27
CA TYR A 158 9.56 13.51 2.24
C TYR A 158 10.40 14.00 1.08
N ASP A 159 11.70 14.18 1.33
CA ASP A 159 12.63 14.30 0.22
C ASP A 159 12.92 12.89 -0.31
N ALA A 160 13.06 12.75 -1.64
CA ALA A 160 13.43 11.48 -2.26
C ALA A 160 14.82 10.99 -1.81
N THR A 161 15.61 11.88 -1.20
CA THR A 161 16.90 11.55 -0.57
C THR A 161 16.75 10.87 0.79
N GLU A 162 15.60 11.04 1.47
CA GLU A 162 15.31 10.42 2.78
C GLU A 162 14.65 9.05 2.63
N ASP A 163 13.74 8.89 1.65
CA ASP A 163 13.00 7.65 1.42
C ASP A 163 12.62 7.51 -0.08
N GLU A 164 13.60 7.14 -0.90
CA GLU A 164 13.44 7.05 -2.36
C GLU A 164 12.32 6.09 -2.76
N GLU A 165 12.21 4.95 -2.10
CA GLU A 165 11.23 3.91 -2.43
C GLU A 165 9.80 4.36 -2.09
N LEU A 166 9.59 4.99 -0.93
CA LEU A 166 8.29 5.57 -0.58
C LEU A 166 7.86 6.65 -1.58
N VAL A 167 8.76 7.55 -1.95
CA VAL A 167 8.46 8.63 -2.91
C VAL A 167 8.20 8.05 -4.30
N LEU A 168 8.96 7.04 -4.73
CA LEU A 168 8.74 6.38 -6.03
C LEU A 168 7.41 5.62 -6.05
N LEU A 169 7.08 4.87 -5.00
CA LEU A 169 5.79 4.19 -4.85
C LEU A 169 4.64 5.19 -4.91
N ALA A 170 4.73 6.28 -4.13
CA ALA A 170 3.70 7.31 -4.11
C ALA A 170 3.49 7.93 -5.50
N ARG A 171 4.57 8.33 -6.17
CA ARG A 171 4.48 8.98 -7.47
C ARG A 171 3.94 8.05 -8.54
N SER A 172 4.46 6.83 -8.59
CA SER A 172 4.06 5.86 -9.61
C SER A 172 2.63 5.36 -9.41
N THR A 173 2.16 5.25 -8.16
CA THR A 173 0.75 4.92 -7.86
C THR A 173 -0.17 6.04 -8.33
N LEU A 174 0.13 7.30 -7.97
CA LEU A 174 -0.68 8.45 -8.38
C LEU A 174 -0.67 8.62 -9.91
N PHE A 175 0.48 8.41 -10.57
CA PHE A 175 0.57 8.40 -12.03
C PHE A 175 -0.32 7.32 -12.65
N ALA A 176 -0.34 6.12 -12.09
CA ALA A 176 -1.19 5.03 -12.60
C ALA A 176 -2.69 5.37 -12.51
N PHE A 177 -3.13 6.00 -11.41
CA PHE A 177 -4.52 6.47 -11.29
C PHE A 177 -4.85 7.58 -12.29
N ASP A 178 -3.96 8.55 -12.45
CA ASP A 178 -4.11 9.63 -13.43
C ASP A 178 -4.16 9.10 -14.87
N LEU A 179 -3.29 8.16 -15.21
CA LEU A 179 -3.26 7.48 -16.50
C LEU A 179 -4.54 6.67 -16.74
N ALA A 180 -5.01 5.92 -15.73
CA ALA A 180 -6.26 5.18 -15.83
C ALA A 180 -7.45 6.10 -16.08
N ALA A 181 -7.53 7.23 -15.37
CA ALA A 181 -8.60 8.22 -15.52
C ALA A 181 -8.62 8.86 -16.92
N ARG A 182 -7.45 9.22 -17.46
CA ARG A 182 -7.37 9.81 -18.81
C ARG A 182 -7.75 8.85 -19.92
N ARG A 183 -7.42 7.57 -19.75
CA ARG A 183 -7.62 6.55 -20.78
C ARG A 183 -8.99 5.88 -20.73
N GLY A 184 -9.75 6.07 -19.64
CA GLY A 184 -11.11 5.58 -19.48
C GLY A 184 -11.21 4.04 -19.62
N ASN A 185 -12.34 3.58 -20.15
CA ASN A 185 -12.66 2.16 -20.31
C ASN A 185 -12.54 1.69 -21.77
N GLY A 186 -12.36 0.38 -21.97
CA GLY A 186 -12.29 -0.26 -23.29
C GLY A 186 -10.87 -0.49 -23.79
N ASP A 187 -10.70 -0.54 -25.12
CA ASP A 187 -9.45 -0.96 -25.77
C ASP A 187 -8.27 0.01 -25.57
N GLY A 188 -8.56 1.27 -25.22
CA GLY A 188 -7.56 2.28 -24.87
C GLY A 188 -7.19 2.33 -23.38
N SER A 189 -7.91 1.59 -22.52
CA SER A 189 -7.79 1.67 -21.06
C SER A 189 -6.41 1.23 -20.55
N LEU A 190 -6.03 1.70 -19.35
CA LEU A 190 -4.80 1.25 -18.70
C LEU A 190 -4.78 -0.28 -18.49
N ARG A 191 -5.95 -0.90 -18.27
CA ARG A 191 -6.06 -2.36 -18.20
C ARG A 191 -5.70 -3.03 -19.53
N ALA A 192 -6.29 -2.58 -20.64
CA ALA A 192 -6.02 -3.14 -21.95
C ALA A 192 -4.52 -3.02 -22.30
N LEU A 193 -3.93 -1.87 -21.96
CA LEU A 193 -2.50 -1.62 -22.14
C LEU A 193 -1.64 -2.56 -21.30
N LEU A 194 -1.98 -2.76 -20.02
CA LEU A 194 -1.28 -3.68 -19.13
C LEU A 194 -1.34 -5.12 -19.62
N LEU A 195 -2.50 -5.57 -20.13
CA LEU A 195 -2.64 -6.90 -20.72
C LEU A 195 -1.82 -7.04 -22.01
N ALA A 196 -1.79 -6.00 -22.85
CA ALA A 196 -0.95 -5.98 -24.05
C ALA A 196 0.55 -6.06 -23.70
N TRP A 197 0.98 -5.37 -22.63
CA TRP A 197 2.35 -5.46 -22.13
C TRP A 197 2.69 -6.83 -21.55
N LEU A 198 1.76 -7.46 -20.83
CA LEU A 198 1.94 -8.81 -20.31
C LEU A 198 2.10 -9.84 -21.44
N ALA A 199 1.23 -9.80 -22.45
CA ALA A 199 1.35 -10.65 -23.64
C ALA A 199 2.68 -10.39 -24.38
N ALA A 200 3.07 -9.13 -24.54
CA ALA A 200 4.36 -8.77 -25.12
C ALA A 200 5.55 -9.31 -24.31
N ALA A 201 5.47 -9.26 -22.98
CA ALA A 201 6.52 -9.78 -22.11
C ALA A 201 6.67 -11.31 -22.26
N GLU A 202 5.57 -12.06 -22.42
CA GLU A 202 5.64 -13.49 -22.71
C GLU A 202 6.37 -13.77 -24.02
N ASP A 203 6.02 -13.07 -25.10
CA ASP A 203 6.66 -13.20 -26.42
C ASP A 203 8.15 -12.83 -26.39
N LEU A 204 8.51 -11.81 -25.61
CA LEU A 204 9.85 -11.23 -25.53
C LEU A 204 10.74 -11.84 -24.44
N ARG A 205 10.31 -12.95 -23.82
CA ARG A 205 11.03 -13.61 -22.71
C ARG A 205 11.27 -12.70 -21.50
N GLY A 206 10.30 -11.84 -21.20
CA GLY A 206 10.12 -11.19 -19.91
C GLY A 206 10.46 -9.70 -19.86
N ARG A 207 10.94 -9.07 -20.93
CA ARG A 207 11.24 -7.62 -20.94
C ARG A 207 10.62 -6.90 -22.13
N VAL A 208 9.80 -5.90 -21.83
CA VAL A 208 9.21 -4.98 -22.81
C VAL A 208 10.19 -3.82 -23.08
N PRO A 209 10.60 -3.58 -24.33
CA PRO A 209 11.47 -2.48 -24.68
C PRO A 209 10.88 -1.13 -24.30
N ARG A 210 11.75 -0.22 -23.88
CA ARG A 210 11.33 1.13 -23.46
C ARG A 210 10.66 1.89 -24.59
N GLU A 211 11.12 1.73 -25.82
CA GLU A 211 10.55 2.38 -27.01
C GLU A 211 9.10 1.94 -27.23
N ARG A 212 8.79 0.66 -26.96
CA ARG A 212 7.42 0.13 -27.03
C ARG A 212 6.54 0.73 -25.94
N LEU A 213 7.04 0.80 -24.70
CA LEU A 213 6.33 1.48 -23.61
C LEU A 213 5.98 2.94 -23.99
N LEU A 214 6.95 3.70 -24.49
CA LEU A 214 6.74 5.09 -24.87
C LEU A 214 5.76 5.22 -26.06
N ALA A 215 5.85 4.32 -27.04
CA ALA A 215 4.90 4.28 -28.16
C ALA A 215 3.46 3.98 -27.69
N ASP A 216 3.31 3.04 -26.77
CA ASP A 216 2.03 2.63 -26.20
C ASP A 216 1.40 3.73 -25.31
N LEU A 217 2.24 4.48 -24.58
CA LEU A 217 1.80 5.66 -23.84
C LEU A 217 1.38 6.81 -24.77
N ALA A 218 1.99 6.93 -25.95
CA ALA A 218 1.70 7.95 -26.95
C ALA A 218 1.69 9.38 -26.36
N ASP A 219 0.54 10.05 -26.37
CA ASP A 219 0.37 11.41 -25.84
C ASP A 219 0.66 11.53 -24.33
N ASP A 220 0.67 10.42 -23.59
CA ASP A 220 1.03 10.37 -22.17
C ASP A 220 2.55 10.26 -21.93
N ALA A 221 3.37 9.97 -22.96
CA ALA A 221 4.81 9.77 -22.79
C ALA A 221 5.56 10.99 -22.20
N PRO A 222 5.25 12.26 -22.58
CA PRO A 222 5.86 13.42 -21.93
C PRO A 222 5.52 13.54 -20.44
N ARG A 223 4.29 13.14 -20.04
CA ARG A 223 3.88 13.13 -18.64
C ARG A 223 4.57 12.03 -17.87
N PHE A 224 4.69 10.85 -18.47
CA PHE A 224 5.48 9.77 -17.90
C PHE A 224 6.91 10.23 -17.59
N ALA A 225 7.59 10.86 -18.57
CA ALA A 225 8.92 11.42 -18.37
C ALA A 225 8.92 12.47 -17.25
N ALA A 226 7.99 13.42 -17.25
CA ALA A 226 7.92 14.47 -16.23
C ALA A 226 7.71 13.91 -14.81
N TRP A 227 6.76 12.99 -14.64
CA TRP A 227 6.41 12.44 -13.34
C TRP A 227 7.48 11.44 -12.90
N ILE A 228 7.66 10.38 -13.67
CA ILE A 228 8.47 9.24 -13.24
C ILE A 228 9.96 9.56 -13.29
N GLU A 229 10.43 10.27 -14.32
CA GLU A 229 11.86 10.44 -14.59
C GLU A 229 12.40 11.77 -14.05
N SER A 230 11.72 12.88 -14.37
CA SER A 230 12.13 14.24 -14.00
C SER A 230 11.65 14.67 -12.62
N ARG A 231 10.83 13.85 -11.94
CA ARG A 231 10.34 14.08 -10.58
C ARG A 231 9.50 15.36 -10.41
N GLU A 232 8.87 15.84 -11.48
CA GLU A 232 8.03 17.04 -11.43
C GLU A 232 6.72 16.76 -10.69
N SER A 233 6.34 17.67 -9.78
CA SER A 233 5.16 17.49 -8.94
C SER A 233 3.88 17.74 -9.74
N THR A 234 3.00 16.75 -9.74
CA THR A 234 1.71 16.80 -10.41
C THR A 234 0.77 15.85 -9.67
N HIS A 235 -0.51 16.22 -9.61
CA HIS A 235 -1.50 15.53 -8.78
C HIS A 235 -2.33 14.57 -9.62
N ALA A 236 -2.67 13.41 -9.05
CA ALA A 236 -3.63 12.53 -9.70
C ALA A 236 -5.02 13.18 -9.73
N LEU A 237 -5.67 13.13 -10.89
CA LEU A 237 -6.90 13.90 -11.12
C LEU A 237 -8.18 13.13 -10.77
N ALA A 238 -8.15 11.79 -10.74
CA ALA A 238 -9.30 10.97 -10.34
C ALA A 238 -8.88 9.59 -9.81
N ALA A 239 -9.71 9.02 -8.91
CA ALA A 239 -9.52 7.67 -8.37
C ALA A 239 -10.87 6.96 -8.14
N GLY A 240 -11.77 7.06 -9.13
CA GLY A 240 -13.13 6.54 -9.04
C GLY A 240 -14.16 7.56 -8.53
N PRO A 241 -15.46 7.24 -8.56
CA PRO A 241 -16.54 8.18 -8.27
C PRO A 241 -16.73 8.44 -6.78
N CYS A 242 -16.16 7.62 -5.90
CA CYS A 242 -16.39 7.70 -4.46
C CYS A 242 -15.35 8.51 -3.70
N VAL A 243 -14.23 8.86 -4.34
CA VAL A 243 -13.22 9.71 -3.75
C VAL A 243 -12.96 10.89 -4.66
N ARG A 244 -12.74 12.05 -4.06
CA ARG A 244 -12.39 13.27 -4.78
C ARG A 244 -11.09 13.84 -4.24
N HIS A 245 -10.35 14.46 -5.14
CA HIS A 245 -9.14 15.18 -4.83
C HIS A 245 -9.46 16.61 -4.36
N GLU A 246 -8.83 17.03 -3.27
CA GLU A 246 -8.93 18.36 -2.66
C GLU A 246 -7.54 18.85 -2.26
N THR A 247 -7.37 20.15 -2.03
CA THR A 247 -6.14 20.67 -1.42
C THR A 247 -6.22 20.57 0.10
N GLY A 248 -5.16 20.07 0.73
CA GLY A 248 -5.05 19.90 2.17
C GLY A 248 -3.69 20.32 2.74
N VAL A 249 -3.57 20.16 4.05
CA VAL A 249 -2.32 20.32 4.80
C VAL A 249 -1.92 18.95 5.34
N HIS A 250 -0.69 18.55 5.05
CA HIS A 250 -0.08 17.33 5.55
C HIS A 250 0.94 17.65 6.63
N ARG A 251 1.08 16.76 7.60
CA ARG A 251 2.05 16.87 8.70
C ARG A 251 2.78 15.56 8.85
N ARG A 252 4.11 15.60 8.88
CA ARG A 252 4.93 14.41 9.08
C ARG A 252 4.97 14.12 10.57
N PHE A 253 4.44 12.96 10.99
CA PHE A 253 4.56 12.56 12.38
C PHE A 253 6.03 12.31 12.72
N THR A 254 6.48 12.80 13.88
CA THR A 254 7.81 12.49 14.40
C THR A 254 7.80 12.48 15.92
N TRP A 255 8.54 11.53 16.50
CA TRP A 255 8.88 11.56 17.92
C TRP A 255 9.98 12.58 18.21
N GLY A 256 10.85 12.86 17.23
CA GLY A 256 12.05 13.69 17.37
C GLY A 256 13.28 12.94 17.89
N PHE A 257 13.17 11.64 18.12
CA PHE A 257 14.23 10.73 18.58
C PHE A 257 13.84 9.29 18.23
N ASP A 258 14.76 8.35 18.43
CA ASP A 258 14.54 6.93 18.17
C ASP A 258 13.60 6.35 19.21
N VAL A 259 12.44 5.88 18.75
CA VAL A 259 11.47 5.15 19.58
C VAL A 259 11.42 3.70 19.10
N PRO A 260 11.76 2.72 19.96
CA PRO A 260 11.54 1.31 19.64
C PRO A 260 10.05 1.09 19.27
N ARG A 261 9.78 0.46 18.13
CA ARG A 261 8.40 0.21 17.64
C ARG A 261 7.64 -0.74 18.59
N PRO A 262 6.30 -0.63 18.70
CA PRO A 262 5.63 -0.79 19.99
C PRO A 262 5.02 -2.17 20.22
N ARG A 263 5.30 -2.78 21.37
CA ARG A 263 4.31 -3.57 22.13
C ARG A 263 3.60 -2.61 23.07
N ASP A 264 2.29 -2.78 23.20
CA ASP A 264 1.37 -1.86 23.86
C ASP A 264 1.87 -1.25 25.18
N ALA A 265 1.77 0.08 25.27
CA ALA A 265 2.33 0.91 26.33
C ALA A 265 3.85 0.81 26.44
N LEU A 266 4.55 1.66 25.67
CA LEU A 266 5.94 1.97 25.94
C LEU A 266 6.03 2.43 27.39
N GLY A 267 6.61 1.59 28.26
CA GLY A 267 6.78 1.87 29.67
C GLY A 267 7.73 3.05 29.86
N ALA A 268 8.95 2.76 30.32
CA ALA A 268 10.02 3.74 30.33
C ALA A 268 10.78 3.68 28.99
N VAL A 269 10.79 4.77 28.23
CA VAL A 269 11.57 4.94 27.00
C VAL A 269 12.82 5.74 27.31
N VAL A 270 13.99 5.18 27.07
CA VAL A 270 15.24 5.93 27.11
C VAL A 270 15.40 6.65 25.77
N VAL A 271 15.49 7.98 25.79
CA VAL A 271 15.69 8.80 24.60
C VAL A 271 17.05 8.51 24.01
N ARG A 272 17.05 8.10 22.73
CA ARG A 272 18.25 7.86 21.94
C ARG A 272 18.11 8.53 20.57
N GLY A 273 19.21 8.98 19.99
CA GLY A 273 19.18 9.55 18.64
C GLY A 273 18.34 10.82 18.57
N LEU A 274 18.36 11.65 19.61
CA LEU A 274 17.63 12.91 19.64
C LEU A 274 18.06 13.82 18.48
N VAL A 275 17.10 14.21 17.66
CA VAL A 275 17.30 15.22 16.62
C VAL A 275 17.23 16.60 17.28
N GLU A 276 18.36 17.32 17.31
CA GLU A 276 18.49 18.60 18.03
C GLU A 276 17.48 19.67 17.60
N THR A 277 17.06 19.65 16.34
CA THR A 277 16.09 20.60 15.76
C THR A 277 14.63 20.16 15.94
N SER A 278 14.39 18.99 16.55
CA SER A 278 13.06 18.42 16.69
C SER A 278 12.16 19.18 17.66
N PRO A 279 10.83 19.03 17.53
CA PRO A 279 9.89 19.53 18.53
C PRO A 279 10.15 19.01 19.94
N ALA A 280 10.64 17.77 20.09
CA ALA A 280 10.96 17.16 21.38
C ALA A 280 12.14 17.87 22.06
N ALA A 281 13.24 18.08 21.32
CA ALA A 281 14.42 18.81 21.82
C ALA A 281 14.04 20.24 22.25
N ARG A 282 13.24 20.94 21.44
CA ARG A 282 12.73 22.29 21.79
C ARG A 282 11.82 22.31 23.03
N ALA A 283 11.14 21.21 23.31
CA ALA A 283 10.34 21.05 24.52
C ALA A 283 11.17 20.64 25.76
N GLY A 284 12.49 20.50 25.59
CA GLY A 284 13.45 20.23 26.64
C GLY A 284 13.69 18.75 26.92
N VAL A 285 13.37 17.86 25.98
CA VAL A 285 13.83 16.45 25.99
C VAL A 285 15.33 16.43 25.68
N ASN A 286 16.10 15.61 26.40
CA ASN A 286 17.53 15.44 26.22
C ASN A 286 17.89 13.98 25.91
N GLU A 287 19.03 13.77 25.24
CA GLU A 287 19.61 12.44 25.05
C GLU A 287 19.81 11.75 26.41
N GLY A 288 19.40 10.48 26.51
CA GLY A 288 19.49 9.70 27.75
C GLY A 288 18.36 9.95 28.76
N ASP A 289 17.43 10.88 28.50
CA ASP A 289 16.23 11.04 29.33
C ASP A 289 15.42 9.74 29.38
N VAL A 290 14.84 9.43 30.54
CA VAL A 290 13.89 8.34 30.70
C VAL A 290 12.48 8.92 30.72
N LEU A 291 11.71 8.64 29.67
CA LEU A 291 10.35 9.10 29.48
C LEU A 291 9.35 8.01 29.83
N HIS A 292 8.40 8.30 30.71
CA HIS A 292 7.28 7.44 31.05
C HIS A 292 6.00 7.94 30.40
N ASP A 293 5.01 7.08 30.24
CA ASP A 293 3.69 7.43 29.69
C ASP A 293 3.79 8.17 28.35
N LEU A 294 4.75 7.80 27.51
CA LEU A 294 4.93 8.41 26.19
C LEU A 294 3.71 8.08 25.33
N ARG A 295 2.95 9.11 24.98
CA ARG A 295 1.72 9.01 24.18
C ARG A 295 1.84 9.92 22.98
N GLY A 296 1.63 9.35 21.81
CA GLY A 296 1.58 10.02 20.52
C GLY A 296 0.75 9.17 19.59
N ASP A 297 0.15 9.82 18.59
CA ASP A 297 -0.75 9.18 17.65
C ASP A 297 -0.27 9.54 16.25
N SER A 298 0.39 8.59 15.58
CA SER A 298 0.93 8.78 14.24
C SER A 298 -0.17 9.03 13.20
N ASN A 299 -1.40 8.62 13.48
CA ASN A 299 -2.56 8.88 12.62
C ASN A 299 -3.16 10.28 12.88
N HIS A 300 -2.83 10.91 14.01
CA HIS A 300 -3.30 12.23 14.41
C HIS A 300 -2.13 13.16 14.78
N PRO A 301 -1.25 13.51 13.82
CA PRO A 301 -0.07 14.34 14.08
C PRO A 301 -0.40 15.76 14.56
N GLU A 302 -1.65 16.22 14.41
CA GLU A 302 -2.13 17.46 15.02
C GLU A 302 -2.25 17.40 16.55
N ARG A 303 -2.36 16.19 17.11
CA ARG A 303 -2.39 15.97 18.56
C ARG A 303 -0.95 15.98 19.08
N PRO A 304 -0.66 16.77 20.12
CA PRO A 304 0.70 16.82 20.66
C PRO A 304 1.06 15.52 21.35
N ILE A 305 2.34 15.17 21.28
CA ILE A 305 2.92 14.10 22.08
C ILE A 305 2.99 14.57 23.53
N THR A 306 2.72 13.65 24.45
CA THR A 306 2.88 13.86 25.90
C THR A 306 3.76 12.77 26.48
N ALA A 307 4.63 13.14 27.43
CA ALA A 307 5.43 12.19 28.19
C ALA A 307 5.69 12.73 29.60
N ARG A 308 6.05 11.85 30.53
CA ARG A 308 6.55 12.21 31.85
C ARG A 308 8.05 11.99 31.94
N ARG A 309 8.78 12.98 32.47
CA ARG A 309 10.18 12.87 32.87
C ARG A 309 10.27 13.13 34.38
N GLY A 310 10.37 12.08 35.18
CA GLY A 310 10.21 12.15 36.63
C GLY A 310 8.82 12.69 37.01
N GLU A 311 8.77 13.83 37.70
CA GLU A 311 7.52 14.51 38.08
C GLU A 311 7.01 15.48 37.01
N ARG A 312 7.84 15.84 36.02
CA ARG A 312 7.49 16.84 35.01
C ARG A 312 6.76 16.18 33.84
N THR A 313 5.63 16.76 33.45
CA THR A 313 4.97 16.41 32.18
C THR A 313 5.54 17.30 31.07
N LEU A 314 6.02 16.67 30.00
CA LEU A 314 6.48 17.29 28.77
C LEU A 314 5.39 17.14 27.70
N ARG A 315 5.22 18.17 26.87
CA ARG A 315 4.24 18.19 25.78
C ARG A 315 4.83 18.93 24.59
N TRP A 316 4.76 18.34 23.40
CA TRP A 316 5.30 18.95 22.18
C TRP A 316 4.48 18.61 20.94
N PRO A 317 4.54 19.44 19.87
CA PRO A 317 3.92 19.09 18.59
C PRO A 317 4.44 17.76 18.05
N ALA A 318 3.55 16.92 17.52
CA ALA A 318 3.92 15.60 16.99
C ALA A 318 4.45 15.65 15.55
N PHE A 319 4.88 16.81 15.06
CA PHE A 319 5.34 17.00 13.69
C PHE A 319 6.50 17.99 13.59
N ASP A 320 7.46 17.69 12.73
CA ASP A 320 8.59 18.57 12.39
C ASP A 320 8.40 19.31 11.06
N ARG A 321 7.63 18.71 10.14
CA ARG A 321 7.38 19.24 8.80
C ARG A 321 5.88 19.32 8.51
N GLN A 322 5.50 20.39 7.85
CA GLN A 322 4.15 20.62 7.35
C GLN A 322 4.22 21.17 5.93
N ALA A 323 3.38 20.65 5.03
CA ALA A 323 3.29 21.12 3.67
C ALA A 323 1.83 21.13 3.18
N ARG A 324 1.54 21.98 2.19
CA ARG A 324 0.28 21.93 1.45
C ARG A 324 0.44 20.95 0.28
N GLY A 325 -0.59 20.15 0.01
CA GLY A 325 -0.58 19.18 -1.08
C GLY A 325 -1.98 18.65 -1.37
N GLY A 326 -2.06 17.67 -2.27
CA GLY A 326 -3.29 16.98 -2.59
C GLY A 326 -3.80 16.12 -1.44
N ARG A 327 -5.11 15.97 -1.29
CA ARG A 327 -5.74 15.09 -0.29
C ARG A 327 -6.97 14.46 -0.90
N TRP A 328 -7.16 13.18 -0.63
CA TRP A 328 -8.32 12.44 -1.09
C TRP A 328 -9.36 12.36 0.03
N ARG A 329 -10.63 12.54 -0.35
CA ARG A 329 -11.76 12.44 0.57
C ARG A 329 -12.90 11.68 -0.07
N VAL A 330 -13.63 10.94 0.75
CA VAL A 330 -14.87 10.27 0.33
C VAL A 330 -15.91 11.32 -0.04
N VAL A 331 -16.56 11.11 -1.18
CA VAL A 331 -17.69 11.91 -1.64
C VAL A 331 -18.89 11.58 -0.75
N ALA A 332 -19.46 12.58 -0.09
CA ALA A 332 -20.59 12.38 0.81
C ALA A 332 -21.77 11.72 0.08
N GLY A 333 -22.28 10.61 0.64
CA GLY A 333 -23.39 9.85 0.06
C GLY A 333 -23.03 9.00 -1.15
N ALA A 334 -21.73 8.80 -1.44
CA ALA A 334 -21.29 7.90 -2.50
C ALA A 334 -21.75 6.46 -2.19
N ASP A 335 -22.25 5.77 -3.22
CA ASP A 335 -22.67 4.37 -3.14
C ASP A 335 -21.43 3.47 -3.14
N PRO A 336 -21.14 2.75 -2.04
CA PRO A 336 -19.97 1.86 -1.95
C PRO A 336 -19.89 0.85 -3.09
N SER A 337 -21.04 0.41 -3.61
CA SER A 337 -21.10 -0.58 -4.70
C SER A 337 -20.65 -0.03 -6.06
N ARG A 338 -20.48 1.28 -6.18
CA ARG A 338 -20.07 1.97 -7.43
C ARG A 338 -18.65 2.53 -7.38
N CYS A 339 -17.92 2.31 -6.29
CA CYS A 339 -16.65 2.99 -6.04
C CYS A 339 -15.46 2.52 -6.85
N ALA A 340 -15.58 1.35 -7.48
CA ALA A 340 -14.42 0.62 -7.90
C ALA A 340 -13.98 0.86 -9.35
N GLU A 341 -14.78 1.57 -10.15
CA GLU A 341 -14.43 1.94 -11.52
C GLU A 341 -14.01 3.41 -11.60
N PRO A 342 -12.75 3.72 -11.97
CA PRO A 342 -12.41 5.04 -12.49
C PRO A 342 -13.28 5.30 -13.73
N ARG A 343 -14.10 6.36 -13.69
CA ARG A 343 -14.90 6.78 -14.85
C ARG A 343 -14.13 7.75 -15.72
#